data_AF-A0A9D8RQ87-F1
#
_entry.id   AF-A0A9D8RQ87-F1
#
_cell.length_a   1.000
_cell.length_b   1.000
_cell.length_c   1.000
_cell.angle_alpha   90.00
_cell.angle_beta   90.00
_cell.angle_gamma   90.00
#
_symmetry.space_group_name_H-M   'P 1'
#
loop_
_entity.id
_entity.type
_entity.pdbx_description
1 polymer ?
#
loop_
_entity_poly.entity_id
_entity_poly.type
_entity_poly.pdbx_seq_one_letter_code
_entity_poly.pdbx_strand_id
1 'polypeptide(L)'
;VALPQYQTAVDKARYSELMALTKHVKDEQELYYMSNGRYASSCMELAGDVPSGAAVSGNQLKLPNRNYVICYHTEGGAGQRVAGIVVDAKNTRISSYEMILDNSPVPSEDWRVACWSNGSSRTRRVCRSMGGQLIINGQYYRLE
;
A
#
# COMPACT_ATOMS: atom_id res chain seq x y z
N VAL A 1 -0.19 -28.78 -15.65
CA VAL A 1 -0.10 -27.33 -15.95
C VAL A 1 -0.67 -26.54 -14.78
N ALA A 2 0.19 -25.96 -13.94
CA ALA A 2 -0.16 -25.35 -12.65
C ALA A 2 0.01 -23.80 -12.64
N LEU A 3 -0.04 -23.17 -13.82
CA LEU A 3 0.18 -21.73 -14.01
C LEU A 3 -0.66 -20.81 -13.09
N PRO A 4 -1.96 -21.07 -12.84
CA PRO A 4 -2.78 -20.15 -12.02
C PRO A 4 -2.42 -20.13 -10.53
N GLN A 5 -2.04 -21.28 -9.97
CA GLN A 5 -1.74 -21.38 -8.53
C GLN A 5 -0.37 -20.79 -8.20
N TYR A 6 0.64 -21.05 -9.02
CA TYR A 6 1.97 -20.44 -8.85
C TYR A 6 1.92 -18.91 -8.95
N GLN A 7 1.16 -18.37 -9.90
CA GLN A 7 1.04 -16.93 -10.04
C GLN A 7 0.40 -16.28 -8.79
N THR A 8 -0.61 -16.93 -8.21
CA THR A 8 -1.26 -16.45 -7.00
C THR A 8 -0.32 -16.51 -5.79
N ALA A 9 0.50 -17.57 -5.65
CA ALA A 9 1.47 -17.69 -4.56
C ALA A 9 2.58 -16.63 -4.66
N VAL A 10 3.11 -16.38 -5.86
CA VAL A 10 4.10 -15.31 -6.09
C VAL A 10 3.51 -13.93 -5.80
N ASP A 11 2.27 -13.68 -6.23
CA ASP A 11 1.60 -12.41 -5.96
C ASP A 11 1.36 -12.20 -4.46
N LYS A 12 0.98 -13.26 -3.72
CA LYS A 12 0.88 -13.22 -2.27
C LYS A 12 2.21 -12.88 -1.60
N ALA A 13 3.30 -13.53 -1.99
CA ALA A 13 4.61 -13.27 -1.42
C ALA A 13 5.04 -11.81 -1.60
N ARG A 14 4.83 -11.26 -2.81
CA ARG A 14 5.07 -9.82 -3.09
C ARG A 14 4.18 -8.91 -2.26
N TYR A 15 2.93 -9.30 -2.03
CA TYR A 15 2.02 -8.57 -1.18
C TYR A 15 2.44 -8.58 0.29
N SER A 16 2.87 -9.72 0.83
CA SER A 16 3.35 -9.83 2.21
C SER A 16 4.56 -8.95 2.47
N GLU A 17 5.50 -8.88 1.52
CA GLU A 17 6.64 -7.95 1.57
C GLU A 17 6.16 -6.49 1.62
N LEU A 18 5.22 -6.11 0.75
CA LEU A 18 4.67 -4.75 0.72
C LEU A 18 3.87 -4.41 1.98
N MET A 19 3.17 -5.37 2.58
CA MET A 19 2.41 -5.15 3.81
C MET A 19 3.34 -4.75 4.96
N ALA A 20 4.45 -5.48 5.13
CA ALA A 20 5.44 -5.17 6.16
C ALA A 20 6.04 -3.77 5.95
N LEU A 21 6.42 -3.45 4.72
CA LEU A 21 7.02 -2.15 4.40
C LEU A 21 6.02 -0.99 4.51
N THR A 22 4.78 -1.18 4.04
CA THR A 22 3.71 -0.18 4.18
C THR A 22 3.42 0.11 5.65
N LYS A 23 3.39 -0.93 6.49
CA LYS A 23 3.24 -0.76 7.93
C LYS A 23 4.42 0.02 8.54
N HIS A 24 5.65 -0.32 8.18
CA HIS A 24 6.82 0.40 8.67
C HIS A 24 6.74 1.89 8.33
N VAL A 25 6.43 2.23 7.07
CA VAL A 25 6.29 3.62 6.63
C VAL A 25 5.09 4.32 7.30
N LYS A 26 4.00 3.62 7.59
CA LYS A 26 2.92 4.15 8.45
C LYS A 26 3.44 4.52 9.83
N ASP A 27 4.17 3.61 10.47
CA ASP A 27 4.69 3.82 11.82
C ASP A 27 5.67 5.02 11.85
N GLU A 28 6.49 5.20 10.81
CA GLU A 28 7.33 6.39 10.64
C GLU A 28 6.52 7.68 10.46
N GLN A 29 5.43 7.64 9.68
CA GLN A 29 4.53 8.78 9.51
C GLN A 29 3.90 9.21 10.84
N GLU A 30 3.44 8.26 11.66
CA GLU A 30 2.88 8.58 12.98
C GLU A 30 3.93 9.18 13.92
N LEU A 31 5.16 8.65 13.92
CA LEU A 31 6.27 9.22 14.69
C LEU A 31 6.60 10.64 14.26
N TYR A 32 6.63 10.87 12.94
CA TYR A 32 6.84 12.19 12.37
C TYR A 32 5.72 13.15 12.78
N TYR A 33 4.47 12.70 12.75
CA TYR A 33 3.31 13.49 13.19
C TYR A 33 3.41 13.88 14.66
N MET A 34 3.76 12.95 15.55
CA MET A 34 3.92 13.23 16.98
C MET A 34 4.97 14.31 17.25
N SER A 35 6.01 14.40 16.41
CA SER A 35 7.11 15.35 16.58
C SER A 35 6.86 16.70 15.90
N ASN A 36 6.07 16.74 14.82
CA ASN A 36 5.93 17.91 13.95
C ASN A 36 4.49 18.47 13.86
N GLY A 37 3.49 17.77 14.38
CA GLY A 37 2.08 18.14 14.29
C GLY A 37 1.47 18.00 12.88
N ARG A 38 2.21 17.40 11.94
CA ARG A 38 1.78 17.12 10.56
C ARG A 38 2.46 15.84 10.06
N TYR A 39 1.87 15.17 9.08
CA TYR A 39 2.54 14.09 8.36
C TYR A 39 3.65 14.62 7.43
N ALA A 40 4.61 13.74 7.13
CA ALA A 40 5.60 13.97 6.10
C ALA A 40 4.93 13.91 4.73
N SER A 41 5.30 14.84 3.85
CA SER A 41 4.80 14.97 2.48
C SER A 41 5.63 14.18 1.46
N SER A 42 6.78 13.66 1.90
CA SER A 42 7.72 12.93 1.06
C SER A 42 8.41 11.82 1.85
N CYS A 43 8.91 10.80 1.14
CA CYS A 43 9.72 9.75 1.76
C CYS A 43 11.06 10.29 2.28
N MET A 44 11.54 11.42 1.74
CA MET A 44 12.81 12.04 2.17
C MET A 44 12.71 12.67 3.56
N GLU A 45 11.53 13.18 3.93
CA GLU A 45 11.28 13.71 5.28
C GLU A 45 11.20 12.59 6.34
N LEU A 46 10.85 11.37 5.92
CA LEU A 46 10.83 10.19 6.80
C LEU A 46 12.20 9.52 6.93
N ALA A 47 13.13 9.79 6.00
CA ALA A 47 14.30 8.96 5.74
C ALA A 47 15.29 8.85 6.92
N GLY A 48 15.02 7.90 7.81
CA GLY A 48 15.98 7.28 8.73
C GLY A 48 16.46 5.91 8.24
N ASP A 49 15.56 5.06 7.73
CA ASP A 49 15.87 3.67 7.37
C ASP A 49 15.22 3.23 6.04
N VAL A 50 15.89 3.52 4.92
CA VAL A 50 15.46 3.03 3.59
C VAL A 50 15.97 1.60 3.37
N PRO A 51 15.11 0.62 2.98
CA PRO A 51 15.56 -0.74 2.69
C PRO A 51 16.68 -0.78 1.64
N SER A 52 17.67 -1.65 1.84
CA SER A 52 18.82 -1.76 0.94
C SER A 52 18.39 -2.00 -0.52
N GLY A 53 18.93 -1.19 -1.43
CA GLY A 53 18.60 -1.23 -2.86
C GLY A 53 17.31 -0.53 -3.25
N ALA A 54 16.55 0.03 -2.30
CA ALA A 54 15.41 0.87 -2.61
C ALA A 54 15.85 2.31 -2.96
N ALA A 55 15.14 2.93 -3.90
CA ALA A 55 15.40 4.29 -4.35
C ALA A 55 14.25 5.21 -3.93
N VAL A 56 14.58 6.33 -3.30
CA VAL A 56 13.60 7.36 -2.96
C VAL A 56 13.47 8.33 -4.14
N SER A 57 12.23 8.57 -4.56
CA SER A 57 11.86 9.53 -5.61
C SER A 57 10.69 10.37 -5.13
N GLY A 58 10.98 11.51 -4.50
CA GLY A 58 9.98 12.38 -3.89
C GLY A 58 9.20 11.64 -2.80
N ASN A 59 7.97 11.27 -3.12
CA ASN A 59 7.05 10.59 -2.20
C ASN A 59 6.88 9.08 -2.51
N GLN A 60 7.76 8.52 -3.34
CA GLN A 60 7.79 7.09 -3.63
C GLN A 60 9.09 6.46 -3.18
N LEU A 61 8.97 5.30 -2.55
CA LEU A 61 10.06 4.39 -2.26
C LEU A 61 9.98 3.23 -3.25
N LYS A 62 10.86 3.21 -4.25
CA LYS A 62 10.91 2.19 -5.31
C LYS A 62 11.78 1.02 -4.88
N LEU A 63 11.24 -0.19 -4.90
CA LEU A 63 11.93 -1.41 -4.54
C LEU A 63 12.66 -2.05 -5.73
N PRO A 64 13.71 -2.87 -5.49
CA PRO A 64 14.42 -3.61 -6.54
C PRO A 64 13.51 -4.49 -7.41
N ASN A 65 12.41 -5.00 -6.84
CA ASN A 65 11.42 -5.83 -7.53
C ASN A 65 10.42 -5.03 -8.39
N ARG A 66 10.65 -3.71 -8.57
CA ARG A 66 9.81 -2.72 -9.30
C ARG A 66 8.54 -2.28 -8.58
N ASN A 67 8.13 -2.96 -7.52
CA ASN A 67 7.05 -2.45 -6.67
C ASN A 67 7.50 -1.17 -5.97
N TYR A 68 6.56 -0.43 -5.41
CA TYR A 68 6.91 0.78 -4.66
C TYR A 68 5.95 1.01 -3.52
N VAL A 69 6.39 1.76 -2.52
CA VAL A 69 5.54 2.29 -1.45
C VAL A 69 5.40 3.79 -1.66
N ILE A 70 4.18 4.30 -1.62
CA ILE A 70 3.89 5.72 -1.54
C ILE A 70 3.87 6.10 -0.07
N CYS A 71 4.80 6.96 0.35
CA CYS A 71 4.97 7.29 1.77
C CYS A 71 3.87 8.19 2.31
N TYR A 72 3.24 8.98 1.46
CA TYR A 72 2.13 9.85 1.81
C TYR A 72 1.16 10.01 0.65
N HIS A 73 -0.07 9.57 0.77
CA HIS A 73 -1.02 9.61 -0.33
C HIS A 73 -2.32 10.29 0.09
N THR A 74 -2.88 11.08 -0.83
CA THR A 74 -4.22 11.68 -0.70
C THR A 74 -4.98 11.45 -2.01
N GLU A 75 -6.03 10.63 -2.01
CA GLU A 75 -6.98 10.54 -3.14
C GLU A 75 -8.39 10.84 -2.67
N GLY A 76 -9.17 11.47 -3.55
CA GLY A 76 -10.64 11.33 -3.62
C GLY A 76 -11.49 11.81 -2.43
N GLY A 77 -10.89 12.27 -1.33
CA GLY A 77 -11.63 12.70 -0.15
C GLY A 77 -10.79 12.60 1.12
N ALA A 78 -9.90 13.57 1.33
CA ALA A 78 -9.26 13.93 2.61
C ALA A 78 -8.43 12.87 3.38
N GLY A 79 -8.41 11.59 2.96
CA GLY A 79 -7.72 10.54 3.69
C GLY A 79 -6.23 10.49 3.40
N GLN A 80 -5.43 10.79 4.42
CA GLN A 80 -3.99 10.65 4.44
C GLN A 80 -3.64 9.19 4.74
N ARG A 81 -2.91 8.55 3.82
CA ARG A 81 -2.62 7.11 3.87
C ARG A 81 -1.24 6.77 3.33
N VAL A 82 -0.77 5.57 3.62
CA VAL A 82 0.40 4.95 3.01
C VAL A 82 -0.07 3.82 2.10
N ALA A 83 0.59 3.61 0.96
CA ALA A 83 0.19 2.59 0.01
C ALA A 83 1.36 1.80 -0.56
N GLY A 84 1.39 0.48 -0.36
CA GLY A 84 2.25 -0.45 -1.09
C GLY A 84 1.63 -0.83 -2.42
N ILE A 85 2.28 -0.50 -3.53
CA ILE A 85 1.75 -0.68 -4.88
C ILE A 85 2.45 -1.83 -5.59
N VAL A 86 1.63 -2.76 -6.11
CA VAL A 86 2.05 -3.80 -7.04
C VAL A 86 1.83 -3.31 -8.46
N VAL A 87 2.86 -3.43 -9.30
CA VAL A 87 2.79 -3.10 -10.71
C VAL A 87 2.98 -4.31 -11.63
N ASP A 88 2.49 -4.18 -12.86
CA ASP A 88 2.82 -5.12 -13.93
C ASP A 88 4.17 -4.79 -14.60
N ALA A 89 4.53 -5.56 -15.63
CA ALA A 89 5.77 -5.37 -16.39
C ALA A 89 5.87 -4.01 -17.10
N LYS A 90 4.74 -3.30 -17.28
CA LYS A 90 4.64 -1.97 -17.89
C LYS A 90 4.60 -0.85 -16.83
N ASN A 91 4.87 -1.16 -15.56
CA ASN A 91 4.76 -0.26 -14.41
C ASN A 91 3.34 0.28 -14.17
N THR A 92 2.31 -0.46 -14.60
CA THR A 92 0.92 -0.09 -14.33
C THR A 92 0.49 -0.65 -12.99
N ARG A 93 -0.08 0.17 -12.10
CA ARG A 93 -0.67 -0.28 -10.82
C ARG A 93 -1.75 -1.33 -11.12
N ILE A 94 -1.54 -2.55 -10.65
CA ILE A 94 -2.53 -3.64 -10.75
C ILE A 94 -3.25 -3.87 -9.43
N SER A 95 -2.60 -3.55 -8.31
CA SER A 95 -3.10 -3.83 -6.98
C SER A 95 -2.37 -2.95 -5.96
N SER A 96 -2.99 -2.64 -4.82
CA SER A 96 -2.30 -2.00 -3.69
C SER A 96 -2.73 -2.57 -2.34
N TYR A 97 -1.88 -2.36 -1.34
CA TYR A 97 -2.19 -2.50 0.08
C TYR A 97 -2.10 -1.11 0.71
N GLU A 98 -3.17 -0.67 1.36
CA GLU A 98 -3.33 0.71 1.82
C GLU A 98 -3.65 0.74 3.30
N MET A 99 -3.02 1.67 4.03
CA MET A 99 -3.25 1.90 5.45
C MET A 99 -3.53 3.37 5.69
N ILE A 100 -4.66 3.68 6.30
CA ILE A 100 -5.03 5.03 6.72
C ILE A 100 -4.17 5.42 7.92
N LEU A 101 -3.65 6.66 7.90
CA LEU A 101 -2.90 7.21 9.03
C LEU A 101 -3.85 7.55 10.19
N ASP A 102 -3.41 7.40 11.42
CA ASP A 102 -4.26 7.39 12.61
C ASP A 102 -4.91 8.76 12.87
N ASN A 103 -4.13 9.82 12.70
CA ASN A 103 -4.54 11.23 12.78
C ASN A 103 -5.07 11.81 11.46
N SER A 104 -5.34 10.97 10.47
CA SER A 104 -5.88 11.42 9.18
C SER A 104 -7.28 12.03 9.34
N PRO A 105 -7.60 13.18 8.72
CA PRO A 105 -8.88 13.87 8.86
C PRO A 105 -10.04 13.21 8.07
N VAL A 106 -9.92 11.94 7.67
CA VAL A 106 -11.00 11.26 6.94
C VAL A 106 -12.23 11.10 7.82
N PRO A 107 -13.45 11.36 7.30
CA PRO A 107 -14.66 10.90 7.95
C PRO A 107 -14.68 9.38 7.89
N SER A 108 -14.20 8.73 8.95
CA SER A 108 -14.37 7.30 9.26
C SER A 108 -14.60 6.44 8.02
N GLU A 109 -13.58 6.28 7.16
CA GLU A 109 -13.68 5.19 6.20
C GLU A 109 -13.81 3.90 7.02
N ASP A 110 -14.81 3.07 6.73
CA ASP A 110 -15.12 1.81 7.45
C ASP A 110 -13.98 0.77 7.43
N TRP A 111 -12.82 1.16 6.90
CA TRP A 111 -11.62 0.36 6.77
C TRP A 111 -10.39 1.19 7.17
N ARG A 112 -9.58 0.68 8.10
CA ARG A 112 -8.24 1.24 8.39
C ARG A 112 -7.18 0.66 7.47
N VAL A 113 -7.45 -0.53 6.95
CA VAL A 113 -6.58 -1.26 6.04
C VAL A 113 -7.43 -1.80 4.88
N ALA A 114 -6.96 -1.61 3.64
CA ALA A 114 -7.61 -2.17 2.48
C ALA A 114 -6.63 -2.70 1.44
N CYS A 115 -7.12 -3.62 0.63
CA CYS A 115 -6.53 -4.02 -0.62
C CYS A 115 -7.34 -3.43 -1.78
N TRP A 116 -6.71 -2.65 -2.64
CA TRP A 116 -7.33 -2.24 -3.90
C TRP A 116 -6.92 -3.17 -5.03
N SER A 117 -7.85 -3.44 -5.94
CA SER A 117 -7.65 -4.26 -7.12
C SER A 117 -8.11 -3.52 -8.37
N ASN A 118 -7.34 -3.61 -9.46
CA ASN A 118 -7.69 -3.04 -10.77
C ASN A 118 -8.90 -3.68 -11.47
N GLY A 119 -9.62 -4.58 -10.79
CA GLY A 119 -10.80 -5.28 -11.30
C GLY A 119 -10.50 -6.61 -11.98
N SER A 120 -9.23 -6.97 -12.19
CA SER A 120 -8.88 -8.25 -12.80
C SER A 120 -9.20 -9.43 -11.87
N SER A 121 -9.54 -10.58 -12.46
CA SER A 121 -9.78 -11.82 -11.69
C SER A 121 -8.57 -12.23 -10.83
N ARG A 122 -7.35 -11.90 -11.29
CA ARG A 122 -6.09 -12.16 -10.58
C ARG A 122 -5.99 -11.33 -9.30
N THR A 123 -6.15 -10.02 -9.39
CA THR A 123 -5.99 -9.08 -8.26
C THR A 123 -7.13 -9.23 -7.25
N ARG A 124 -8.36 -9.50 -7.72
CA ARG A 124 -9.48 -9.85 -6.84
C ARG A 124 -9.20 -11.11 -6.02
N ARG A 125 -8.59 -12.15 -6.63
CA ARG A 125 -8.18 -13.36 -5.89
C ARG A 125 -7.14 -13.04 -4.84
N VAL A 126 -6.15 -12.20 -5.16
CA VAL A 126 -5.11 -11.79 -4.21
C VAL A 126 -5.75 -11.08 -3.01
N CYS A 127 -6.56 -10.03 -3.21
CA CYS A 127 -7.22 -9.32 -2.10
C CYS A 127 -8.08 -10.26 -1.22
N ARG A 128 -8.91 -11.11 -1.83
CA ARG A 128 -9.74 -12.08 -1.08
C ARG A 128 -8.90 -13.09 -0.30
N SER A 129 -7.79 -13.53 -0.91
CA SER A 129 -6.92 -14.53 -0.31
C SER A 129 -6.07 -14.02 0.86
N MET A 130 -6.07 -12.70 1.09
CA MET A 130 -5.54 -12.04 2.28
C MET A 130 -6.63 -11.78 3.35
N GLY A 131 -7.84 -12.32 3.17
CA GLY A 131 -8.98 -12.07 4.07
C GLY A 131 -9.86 -10.88 3.65
N GLY A 132 -9.59 -10.28 2.49
CA GLY A 132 -10.29 -9.08 2.03
C GLY A 132 -11.79 -9.27 1.80
N GLN A 133 -12.61 -8.46 2.46
CA GLN A 133 -14.04 -8.35 2.24
C GLN A 133 -14.33 -7.17 1.32
N LEU A 134 -15.08 -7.38 0.23
CA LEU A 134 -15.34 -6.33 -0.75
C LEU A 134 -16.13 -5.17 -0.14
N ILE A 135 -15.64 -3.94 -0.33
CA ILE A 135 -16.30 -2.68 0.04
C ILE A 135 -16.94 -2.06 -1.23
N ILE A 136 -17.70 -0.97 -1.04
CA ILE A 136 -18.32 -0.14 -2.08
C ILE A 136 -17.38 0.05 -3.30
N ASN A 137 -17.95 0.01 -4.51
CA ASN A 137 -17.29 0.16 -5.83
C ASN A 137 -16.51 -1.06 -6.37
N GLY A 138 -16.52 -2.23 -5.72
CA GLY A 138 -16.07 -3.48 -6.34
C GLY A 138 -14.54 -3.62 -6.56
N GLN A 139 -13.77 -2.61 -6.15
CA GLN A 139 -12.32 -2.53 -6.29
C GLN A 139 -11.57 -2.53 -4.96
N TYR A 140 -12.18 -2.01 -3.88
CA TYR A 140 -11.60 -2.02 -2.55
C TYR A 140 -12.08 -3.23 -1.74
N TYR A 141 -11.16 -3.82 -0.98
CA TYR A 141 -11.41 -4.94 -0.09
C TYR A 141 -10.90 -4.56 1.30
N ARG A 142 -11.79 -4.43 2.29
CA ARG A 142 -11.45 -4.22 3.69
C ARG A 142 -10.65 -5.41 4.17
N LEU A 143 -9.54 -5.13 4.85
CA LEU A 143 -8.78 -6.12 5.59
C LEU A 143 -9.02 -5.87 7.08
N GLU A 144 -9.33 -6.94 7.81
CA GLU A 144 -9.50 -6.93 9.27
C GLU A 144 -8.16 -7.19 9.97
#